data_AF-A0A935XH32-F1
#
_entry.id   AF-A0A935XH32-F1
#
_cell.length_a   1.000
_cell.length_b   1.000
_cell.length_c   1.000
_cell.angle_alpha   90.00
_cell.angle_beta   90.00
_cell.angle_gamma   90.00
#
_symmetry.space_group_name_H-M   'P 1'
#
loop_
_entity.id
_entity.type
_entity.pdbx_description
1 polymer ?
#
loop_
_entity_poly.entity_id
_entity_poly.type
_entity_poly.pdbx_seq_one_letter_code
_entity_poly.pdbx_strand_id
1 'polypeptide(L)'
;MRCIAPLLALTSIASSVAAQPRPNAPRAVALIERAVTRMGGEPALRAITSLRQDVMTSWQRTAFGDHPYADAPSYERHVDLRDYTTNAWRNTRTFLPGSGSSVDIVRDTVGGRTATGPNNQQQIQPLNIAYVDERRELFAFAPERMLLLARDAGGLRTLADTTIDGVIHARIATTVDGFPAIWFMRSTDGLPAMVRFVADETNDFGLAPWGEQEVEIWYSAWGRVAPGILYPRQRDVRRVGRPYKRMTSLAITINAPAPADSFAIADSVVQRFLLSERRPMWAVPLDSTKIEGDAFASFSPWIGAAGALKVGGKWVLIETGQAAGAARNAAEWLARRTGAPVAAGIAARTSTGNGGARWFVDERLPLYTARGATRMLRQIVGTARWSRATPVTTSRWVRIGSDSLWLEPIDLPDTPGALAVYSPAHRWLYSPVYGALPYQVEHDALIARLRARGLAVEWAGGARGFRTPVPPPR
;
A
#
# COMPACT_ATOMS: atom_id res chain seq x y z
N MET A 1 54.65 29.48 -29.00
CA MET A 1 53.44 30.34 -29.08
C MET A 1 52.32 29.51 -29.67
N ARG A 2 51.37 29.05 -28.85
CA ARG A 2 50.15 28.36 -29.28
C ARG A 2 48.98 29.09 -28.62
N CYS A 3 48.11 29.66 -29.44
CA CYS A 3 46.93 30.42 -29.02
C CYS A 3 45.93 29.48 -28.33
N ILE A 4 45.49 29.88 -27.14
CA ILE A 4 44.38 29.27 -26.40
C ILE A 4 43.11 30.01 -26.82
N ALA A 5 42.17 29.30 -27.45
CA ALA A 5 40.82 29.81 -27.70
C ALA A 5 39.89 29.34 -26.57
N PRO A 6 39.04 30.21 -25.99
CA PRO A 6 38.12 29.82 -24.93
C PRO A 6 36.85 29.18 -25.53
N LEU A 7 36.49 28.02 -25.00
CA LEU A 7 35.23 27.33 -25.26
C LEU A 7 34.12 28.02 -24.44
N LEU A 8 33.27 28.81 -25.09
CA LEU A 8 32.06 29.39 -24.50
C LEU A 8 31.03 28.28 -24.30
N ALA A 9 30.79 27.89 -23.04
CA ALA A 9 29.70 27.02 -22.66
C ALA A 9 28.37 27.81 -22.70
N LEU A 10 27.54 27.54 -23.71
CA LEU A 10 26.15 27.97 -23.77
C LEU A 10 25.33 27.14 -22.76
N THR A 11 25.09 27.72 -21.58
CA THR A 11 24.08 27.25 -20.63
C THR A 11 22.69 27.49 -21.22
N SER A 12 22.09 26.45 -21.79
CA SER A 12 20.69 26.46 -22.21
C SER A 12 19.80 26.47 -20.96
N ILE A 13 19.31 27.65 -20.58
CA ILE A 13 18.23 27.81 -19.61
C ILE A 13 16.97 27.28 -20.29
N ALA A 14 16.59 26.03 -19.99
CA ALA A 14 15.29 25.51 -20.35
C ALA A 14 14.23 26.23 -19.52
N SER A 15 13.72 27.34 -20.04
CA SER A 15 12.51 27.98 -19.51
C SER A 15 11.37 26.99 -19.61
N SER A 16 10.87 26.51 -18.47
CA SER A 16 9.59 25.80 -18.40
C SER A 16 8.49 26.80 -18.74
N VAL A 17 8.16 26.90 -20.02
CA VAL A 17 6.91 27.53 -20.45
C VAL A 17 5.79 26.72 -19.79
N ALA A 18 5.17 27.29 -18.76
CA ALA A 18 3.94 26.76 -18.19
C ALA A 18 2.94 26.67 -19.36
N ALA A 19 2.74 25.46 -19.87
CA ALA A 19 1.80 25.22 -20.95
C ALA A 19 0.44 25.76 -20.51
N GLN A 20 -0.11 26.72 -21.26
CA GLN A 20 -1.46 27.21 -20.98
C GLN A 20 -2.41 26.01 -20.90
N PRO A 21 -3.30 25.97 -19.89
CA PRO A 21 -4.24 24.88 -19.74
C PRO A 21 -5.06 24.78 -21.03
N ARG A 22 -5.09 23.58 -21.62
CA ARG A 22 -5.86 23.33 -22.84
C ARG A 22 -7.32 23.71 -22.60
N PRO A 23 -8.01 24.32 -23.58
CA PRO A 23 -9.42 24.65 -23.43
C PRO A 23 -10.25 23.39 -23.23
N ASN A 24 -11.33 23.51 -22.46
CA ASN A 24 -12.25 22.41 -22.21
C ASN A 24 -13.03 22.05 -23.49
N ALA A 25 -13.09 20.75 -23.82
CA ALA A 25 -13.90 20.26 -24.93
C ALA A 25 -15.41 20.46 -24.62
N PRO A 26 -16.20 21.09 -25.52
CA PRO A 26 -17.61 21.41 -25.24
C PRO A 26 -18.47 20.21 -24.82
N ARG A 27 -18.28 19.04 -25.46
CA ARG A 27 -18.98 17.80 -25.09
C ARG A 27 -18.65 17.34 -23.67
N ALA A 28 -17.39 17.48 -23.24
CA ALA A 28 -16.98 17.08 -21.89
C ALA A 28 -17.61 17.98 -20.83
N VAL A 29 -17.64 19.30 -21.09
CA VAL A 29 -18.33 20.28 -20.22
C VAL A 29 -19.81 19.92 -20.11
N ALA A 30 -20.50 19.70 -21.23
CA ALA A 30 -21.92 19.38 -21.22
C ALA A 30 -22.26 18.11 -20.42
N LEU A 31 -21.41 17.09 -20.48
CA LEU A 31 -21.57 15.85 -19.70
C LEU A 31 -21.39 16.10 -18.20
N ILE A 32 -20.39 16.89 -17.81
CA ILE A 32 -20.18 17.28 -16.41
C ILE A 32 -21.35 18.14 -15.90
N GLU A 33 -21.80 19.13 -16.66
CA GLU A 33 -22.92 19.99 -16.27
C GLU A 33 -24.22 19.22 -16.07
N ARG A 34 -24.50 18.25 -16.95
CA ARG A 34 -25.64 17.33 -16.79
C ARG A 34 -25.57 16.58 -15.46
N ALA A 35 -24.40 16.04 -15.12
CA ALA A 35 -24.19 15.32 -13.87
C ALA A 35 -24.31 16.24 -12.64
N VAL A 36 -23.66 17.41 -12.68
CA VAL A 36 -23.71 18.44 -11.63
C VAL A 36 -25.15 18.87 -11.36
N THR A 37 -25.93 19.12 -12.41
CA THR A 37 -27.36 19.46 -12.29
C THR A 37 -28.15 18.33 -11.62
N ARG A 38 -27.90 17.07 -12.00
CA ARG A 38 -28.57 15.91 -11.35
C ARG A 38 -28.20 15.76 -9.88
N MET A 39 -26.94 16.04 -9.55
CA MET A 39 -26.41 15.95 -8.19
C MET A 39 -26.92 17.05 -7.25
N GLY A 40 -27.50 18.12 -7.79
CA GLY A 40 -28.13 19.19 -7.03
C GLY A 40 -27.87 20.59 -7.58
N GLY A 41 -27.09 20.70 -8.64
CA GLY A 41 -26.68 21.95 -9.23
C GLY A 41 -25.44 22.53 -8.54
N GLU A 42 -24.69 23.33 -9.29
CA GLU A 42 -23.46 23.95 -8.81
C GLU A 42 -23.64 24.79 -7.53
N PRO A 43 -24.66 25.66 -7.39
CA PRO A 43 -24.83 26.45 -6.18
C PRO A 43 -24.96 25.59 -4.92
N ALA A 44 -25.77 24.53 -5.00
CA ALA A 44 -26.03 23.65 -3.86
C ALA A 44 -24.79 22.81 -3.51
N LEU A 45 -24.06 22.32 -4.51
CA LEU A 45 -22.82 21.57 -4.29
C LEU A 45 -21.69 22.45 -3.74
N ARG A 46 -21.52 23.68 -4.23
CA ARG A 46 -20.52 24.62 -3.71
C ARG A 46 -20.83 25.09 -2.28
N ALA A 47 -22.11 25.15 -1.91
CA ALA A 47 -22.56 25.48 -0.56
C ALA A 47 -22.26 24.39 0.49
N ILE A 48 -21.77 23.21 0.08
CA ILE A 48 -21.32 22.16 1.00
C ILE A 48 -19.94 22.53 1.54
N THR A 49 -19.87 23.23 2.67
CA THR A 49 -18.62 23.62 3.33
C THR A 49 -18.04 22.50 4.19
N SER A 50 -18.89 21.61 4.71
CA SER A 50 -18.44 20.42 5.44
C SER A 50 -19.31 19.20 5.14
N LEU A 51 -18.76 18.01 5.33
CA LEU A 51 -19.50 16.74 5.22
C LEU A 51 -19.11 15.82 6.38
N ARG A 52 -20.10 15.31 7.09
CA ARG A 52 -19.94 14.21 8.05
C ARG A 52 -20.56 12.93 7.50
N GLN A 53 -19.85 11.82 7.57
CA GLN A 53 -20.34 10.49 7.20
C GLN A 53 -20.07 9.49 8.33
N ASP A 54 -21.07 8.73 8.75
CA ASP A 54 -20.85 7.48 9.50
C ASP A 54 -20.75 6.37 8.46
N VAL A 55 -19.65 5.62 8.48
CA VAL A 55 -19.25 4.72 7.39
C VAL A 55 -18.89 3.37 7.95
N MET A 56 -19.35 2.32 7.28
CA MET A 56 -18.80 0.97 7.40
C MET A 56 -17.84 0.72 6.24
N THR A 57 -16.60 0.36 6.55
CA THR A 57 -15.59 -0.03 5.56
C THR A 57 -15.27 -1.51 5.70
N SER A 58 -15.38 -2.24 4.60
CA SER A 58 -14.88 -3.60 4.47
C SER A 58 -13.55 -3.54 3.71
N TRP A 59 -12.47 -3.89 4.39
CA TRP A 59 -11.11 -3.89 3.86
C TRP A 59 -10.74 -5.28 3.33
N GLN A 60 -10.11 -5.28 2.17
CA GLN A 60 -9.54 -6.47 1.55
C GLN A 60 -8.03 -6.53 1.81
N ARG A 61 -7.45 -7.73 1.69
CA ARG A 61 -6.01 -7.92 1.84
C ARG A 61 -5.25 -7.19 0.71
N THR A 62 -4.26 -6.39 1.08
CA THR A 62 -3.46 -5.59 0.13
C THR A 62 -2.42 -6.40 -0.66
N ALA A 63 -2.34 -7.72 -0.43
CA ALA A 63 -1.50 -8.60 -1.23
C ALA A 63 -2.11 -8.93 -2.60
N PHE A 64 -3.41 -8.66 -2.79
CA PHE A 64 -4.12 -8.80 -4.08
C PHE A 64 -3.89 -10.16 -4.78
N GLY A 65 -3.79 -11.24 -3.98
CA GLY A 65 -3.54 -12.59 -4.46
C GLY A 65 -4.68 -13.16 -5.32
N ASP A 66 -4.38 -14.23 -6.04
CA ASP A 66 -5.30 -14.85 -7.01
C ASP A 66 -6.23 -15.91 -6.43
N HIS A 67 -5.96 -16.35 -5.20
CA HIS A 67 -6.76 -17.40 -4.59
C HIS A 67 -8.21 -16.92 -4.42
N PRO A 68 -9.21 -17.83 -4.46
CA PRO A 68 -10.61 -17.48 -4.24
C PRO A 68 -10.71 -16.59 -3.01
N TYR A 69 -11.57 -15.57 -3.08
CA TYR A 69 -11.86 -14.52 -2.08
C TYR A 69 -12.09 -15.10 -0.67
N ALA A 70 -11.03 -15.61 -0.03
CA ALA A 70 -10.98 -15.99 1.36
C ALA A 70 -10.75 -14.69 2.13
N ASP A 71 -11.70 -13.76 1.94
CA ASP A 71 -11.49 -12.33 2.12
C ASP A 71 -11.03 -12.00 3.52
N ALA A 72 -11.41 -12.84 4.50
CA ALA A 72 -11.22 -12.62 5.92
C ALA A 72 -11.26 -11.10 6.20
N PRO A 73 -12.30 -10.40 5.68
CA PRO A 73 -12.21 -8.97 5.53
C PRO A 73 -12.16 -8.36 6.92
N SER A 74 -11.32 -7.35 7.11
CA SER A 74 -11.43 -6.57 8.33
C SER A 74 -12.52 -5.52 8.13
N TYR A 75 -13.27 -5.26 9.19
CA TYR A 75 -14.31 -4.26 9.18
C TYR A 75 -13.89 -3.09 10.04
N GLU A 76 -14.15 -1.89 9.55
CA GLU A 76 -13.90 -0.66 10.25
C GLU A 76 -15.18 0.16 10.24
N ARG A 77 -15.66 0.55 11.41
CA ARG A 77 -16.65 1.62 11.50
C ARG A 77 -15.92 2.92 11.75
N HIS A 78 -16.24 3.95 10.98
CA HIS A 78 -15.64 5.25 11.19
C HIS A 78 -16.56 6.43 10.92
N VAL A 79 -16.24 7.55 11.54
CA VAL A 79 -16.85 8.85 11.25
C VAL A 79 -15.85 9.68 10.48
N ASP A 80 -16.15 9.92 9.21
CA ASP A 80 -15.40 10.79 8.30
C ASP A 80 -16.00 12.20 8.35
N LEU A 81 -15.24 13.17 8.83
CA LEU A 81 -15.61 14.58 8.86
C LEU A 81 -14.62 15.38 8.01
N ARG A 82 -15.13 16.01 6.95
CA ARG A 82 -14.37 16.84 6.03
C ARG A 82 -14.81 18.29 6.16
N ASP A 83 -13.83 19.19 6.21
CA ASP A 83 -14.03 20.64 6.11
C ASP A 83 -13.31 21.15 4.86
N TYR A 84 -14.10 21.65 3.91
CA TYR A 84 -13.64 22.18 2.64
C TYR A 84 -13.19 23.65 2.72
N THR A 85 -13.51 24.35 3.82
CA THR A 85 -13.09 25.75 4.01
C THR A 85 -11.66 25.85 4.52
N THR A 86 -11.23 24.87 5.32
CA THR A 86 -9.89 24.81 5.90
C THR A 86 -9.02 23.70 5.29
N ASN A 87 -9.56 22.94 4.33
CA ASN A 87 -8.92 21.74 3.81
C ASN A 87 -8.46 20.84 4.98
N ALA A 88 -9.39 20.47 5.84
CA ALA A 88 -9.15 19.64 7.01
C ALA A 88 -10.01 18.37 7.00
N TRP A 89 -9.45 17.29 7.51
CA TRP A 89 -10.06 15.97 7.56
C TRP A 89 -9.89 15.41 8.96
N ARG A 90 -10.97 14.87 9.51
CA ARG A 90 -10.97 14.16 10.78
C ARG A 90 -11.64 12.82 10.58
N ASN A 91 -10.95 11.74 10.93
CA ASN A 91 -11.49 10.39 10.82
C ASN A 91 -11.40 9.68 12.16
N THR A 92 -12.55 9.41 12.78
CA THR A 92 -12.63 8.62 14.01
C THR A 92 -12.92 7.17 13.66
N ARG A 93 -11.96 6.27 13.89
CA ARG A 93 -11.95 4.91 13.35
C ARG A 93 -11.94 3.85 14.45
N THR A 94 -12.77 2.83 14.29
CA THR A 94 -12.83 1.65 15.17
C THR A 94 -12.78 0.39 14.31
N PHE A 95 -11.71 -0.40 14.44
CA PHE A 95 -11.56 -1.70 13.77
C PHE A 95 -12.28 -2.80 14.57
N LEU A 96 -13.21 -3.50 13.93
CA LEU A 96 -14.02 -4.56 14.54
C LEU A 96 -13.26 -5.90 14.55
N PRO A 97 -13.47 -6.76 15.58
CA PRO A 97 -14.39 -6.60 16.70
C PRO A 97 -13.83 -5.76 17.88
N GLY A 98 -12.70 -5.08 17.70
CA GLY A 98 -12.09 -4.26 18.74
C GLY A 98 -12.96 -3.06 19.16
N SER A 99 -12.75 -2.60 20.39
CA SER A 99 -13.43 -1.42 20.97
C SER A 99 -12.57 -0.15 20.95
N GLY A 100 -11.28 -0.27 20.62
CA GLY A 100 -10.36 0.86 20.55
C GLY A 100 -10.70 1.78 19.37
N SER A 101 -10.83 3.07 19.64
CA SER A 101 -10.97 4.09 18.60
C SER A 101 -9.68 4.89 18.45
N SER A 102 -9.38 5.28 17.22
CA SER A 102 -8.31 6.23 16.89
C SER A 102 -8.92 7.42 16.16
N VAL A 103 -8.39 8.62 16.37
CA VAL A 103 -8.83 9.82 15.67
C VAL A 103 -7.66 10.34 14.87
N ASP A 104 -7.78 10.31 13.55
CA ASP A 104 -6.86 10.96 12.63
C ASP A 104 -7.35 12.38 12.37
N ILE A 105 -6.44 13.35 12.39
CA ILE A 105 -6.68 14.74 12.01
C ILE A 105 -5.62 15.10 10.97
N VAL A 106 -6.04 15.44 9.77
CA VAL A 106 -5.16 15.78 8.66
C VAL A 106 -5.56 17.12 8.09
N ARG A 107 -4.64 18.08 8.20
CA ARG A 107 -4.70 19.37 7.49
C ARG A 107 -3.95 19.24 6.17
N ASP A 108 -3.99 20.27 5.34
CA ASP A 108 -3.38 20.32 4.00
C ASP A 108 -2.04 19.57 3.88
N THR A 109 -1.06 19.86 4.73
CA THR A 109 0.30 19.29 4.61
C THR A 109 0.79 18.52 5.84
N VAL A 110 -0.04 18.37 6.87
CA VAL A 110 0.35 17.78 8.16
C VAL A 110 -0.78 16.95 8.77
N GLY A 111 -0.40 15.88 9.48
CA GLY A 111 -1.35 15.00 10.16
C GLY A 111 -0.97 14.71 11.60
N GLY A 112 -1.97 14.40 12.42
CA GLY A 112 -1.83 13.90 13.77
C GLY A 112 -2.86 12.81 14.07
N ARG A 113 -2.52 11.90 14.99
CA ARG A 113 -3.42 10.85 15.49
C ARG A 113 -3.51 10.90 17.00
N THR A 114 -4.72 10.74 17.53
CA THR A 114 -4.89 10.49 18.97
C THR A 114 -4.31 9.14 19.33
N ALA A 115 -3.39 9.16 20.30
CA ALA A 115 -2.77 7.97 20.86
C ALA A 115 -2.73 8.11 22.38
N THR A 116 -2.73 6.97 23.07
CA THR A 116 -2.48 6.93 24.51
C THR A 116 -1.00 7.23 24.75
N GLY A 117 -0.70 8.38 25.34
CA GLY A 117 0.63 8.78 25.74
C GLY A 117 1.05 8.18 27.10
N PRO A 118 2.22 8.56 27.61
CA PRO A 118 2.65 8.22 28.97
C PRO A 118 1.56 8.59 29.99
N ASN A 119 1.38 7.76 31.01
CA ASN A 119 0.36 7.94 32.08
C ASN A 119 -1.10 7.85 31.62
N ASN A 120 -1.39 7.11 30.54
CA ASN A 120 -2.73 6.92 29.99
C ASN A 120 -3.44 8.22 29.54
N GLN A 121 -2.70 9.31 29.34
CA GLN A 121 -3.27 10.55 28.82
C GLN A 121 -3.42 10.47 27.29
N GLN A 122 -4.58 10.85 26.75
CA GLN A 122 -4.69 11.01 25.31
C GLN A 122 -3.88 12.21 24.84
N GLN A 123 -3.01 11.97 23.87
CA GLN A 123 -2.20 13.00 23.24
C GLN A 123 -2.26 12.82 21.72
N ILE A 124 -2.19 13.93 20.98
CA ILE A 124 -2.02 13.87 19.53
C ILE A 124 -0.53 13.67 19.24
N GLN A 125 -0.20 12.60 18.55
CA GLN A 125 1.13 12.32 18.02
C GLN A 125 1.14 12.60 16.51
N PRO A 126 2.29 12.97 15.91
CA PRO A 126 2.34 13.23 14.48
C PRO A 126 2.02 11.93 13.72
N LEU A 127 1.23 12.07 12.66
CA LEU A 127 0.85 10.97 11.77
C LEU A 127 1.87 10.87 10.62
N ASN A 128 1.86 9.78 9.86
CA ASN A 128 2.75 9.64 8.70
C ASN A 128 2.23 10.42 7.47
N ILE A 129 3.12 10.86 6.59
CA ILE A 129 2.80 11.51 5.31
C ILE A 129 1.82 10.73 4.42
N ALA A 130 1.78 9.39 4.51
CA ALA A 130 0.81 8.56 3.79
C ALA A 130 -0.65 8.99 4.02
N TYR A 131 -0.97 9.56 5.19
CA TYR A 131 -2.33 10.04 5.48
C TYR A 131 -2.62 11.42 4.89
N VAL A 132 -1.59 12.22 4.62
CA VAL A 132 -1.71 13.45 3.82
C VAL A 132 -1.98 13.07 2.36
N ASP A 133 -1.28 12.05 1.85
CA ASP A 133 -1.53 11.51 0.51
C ASP A 133 -2.95 10.93 0.39
N GLU A 134 -3.40 10.13 1.38
CA GLU A 134 -4.78 9.60 1.42
C GLU A 134 -5.83 10.72 1.46
N ARG A 135 -5.59 11.77 2.27
CA ARG A 135 -6.47 12.94 2.33
C ARG A 135 -6.57 13.63 0.97
N ARG A 136 -5.45 13.78 0.26
CA ARG A 136 -5.40 14.41 -1.06
C ARG A 136 -6.24 13.63 -2.08
N GLU A 137 -6.08 12.30 -2.12
CA GLU A 137 -6.93 11.41 -2.94
C GLU A 137 -8.42 11.55 -2.55
N LEU A 138 -8.72 11.51 -1.25
CA LEU A 138 -10.08 11.60 -0.73
C LEU A 138 -10.78 12.91 -1.15
N PHE A 139 -10.08 14.04 -1.10
CA PHE A 139 -10.63 15.36 -1.44
C PHE A 139 -10.76 15.54 -2.95
N ALA A 140 -9.81 15.05 -3.75
CA ALA A 140 -9.88 15.11 -5.21
C ALA A 140 -11.10 14.34 -5.77
N PHE A 141 -11.45 13.22 -5.13
CA PHE A 141 -12.49 12.30 -5.61
C PHE A 141 -13.72 12.20 -4.69
N ALA A 142 -13.89 13.16 -3.79
CA ALA A 142 -15.09 13.32 -2.96
C ALA A 142 -16.33 13.56 -3.86
N PRO A 143 -17.40 12.74 -3.77
CA PRO A 143 -18.54 12.82 -4.69
C PRO A 143 -19.13 14.22 -4.85
N GLU A 144 -19.25 14.95 -3.76
CA GLU A 144 -19.83 16.30 -3.70
C GLU A 144 -18.95 17.39 -4.34
N ARG A 145 -17.68 17.12 -4.63
CA ARG A 145 -16.71 18.09 -5.19
C ARG A 145 -16.11 17.66 -6.52
N MET A 146 -15.91 16.36 -6.75
CA MET A 146 -15.03 15.84 -7.81
C MET A 146 -15.33 16.38 -9.21
N LEU A 147 -16.60 16.55 -9.58
CA LEU A 147 -16.97 17.04 -10.92
C LEU A 147 -16.77 18.55 -11.06
N LEU A 148 -16.98 19.31 -9.98
CA LEU A 148 -16.67 20.74 -9.95
C LEU A 148 -15.15 20.95 -10.03
N LEU A 149 -14.38 20.15 -9.28
CA LEU A 149 -12.91 20.18 -9.32
C LEU A 149 -12.40 19.80 -10.72
N ALA A 150 -12.96 18.78 -11.36
CA ALA A 150 -12.60 18.40 -12.73
C ALA A 150 -12.87 19.51 -13.75
N ARG A 151 -13.98 20.23 -13.60
CA ARG A 151 -14.31 21.35 -14.47
C ARG A 151 -13.41 22.55 -14.23
N ASP A 152 -13.19 22.90 -12.97
CA ASP A 152 -12.39 24.06 -12.54
C ASP A 152 -10.89 23.86 -12.86
N ALA A 153 -10.39 22.61 -12.88
CA ALA A 153 -9.03 22.28 -13.28
C ALA A 153 -8.72 22.54 -14.78
N GLY A 154 -9.74 22.64 -15.63
CA GLY A 154 -9.59 22.83 -17.07
C GLY A 154 -9.12 21.57 -17.82
N GLY A 155 -8.73 21.70 -19.10
CA GLY A 155 -8.17 20.60 -19.90
C GLY A 155 -9.09 19.40 -20.18
N LEU A 156 -10.41 19.54 -19.99
CA LEU A 156 -11.38 18.47 -20.18
C LEU A 156 -11.38 17.94 -21.62
N ARG A 157 -11.24 16.62 -21.78
CA ARG A 157 -11.29 15.94 -23.07
C ARG A 157 -12.31 14.81 -23.03
N THR A 158 -13.05 14.64 -24.12
CA THR A 158 -13.81 13.41 -24.33
C THR A 158 -12.92 12.33 -24.92
N LEU A 159 -13.08 11.11 -24.45
CA LEU A 159 -12.51 9.91 -25.05
C LEU A 159 -13.61 9.11 -25.73
N ALA A 160 -13.23 8.08 -26.48
CA ALA A 160 -14.21 7.14 -27.02
C ALA A 160 -15.03 6.53 -25.88
N ASP A 161 -16.35 6.53 -26.06
CA ASP A 161 -17.31 5.89 -25.15
C ASP A 161 -16.96 4.40 -24.99
N THR A 162 -17.36 3.80 -23.87
CA THR A 162 -17.11 2.38 -23.58
C THR A 162 -18.37 1.71 -23.04
N THR A 163 -18.45 0.39 -23.13
CA THR A 163 -19.49 -0.38 -22.45
C THR A 163 -18.91 -1.06 -21.21
N ILE A 164 -19.63 -0.97 -20.09
CA ILE A 164 -19.34 -1.66 -18.83
C ILE A 164 -20.65 -2.32 -18.40
N ASP A 165 -20.65 -3.63 -18.19
CA ASP A 165 -21.83 -4.41 -17.78
C ASP A 165 -23.09 -4.11 -18.62
N GLY A 166 -22.91 -4.00 -19.94
CA GLY A 166 -23.99 -3.70 -20.89
C GLY A 166 -24.46 -2.24 -20.93
N VAL A 167 -23.88 -1.35 -20.10
CA VAL A 167 -24.23 0.07 -20.05
C VAL A 167 -23.16 0.91 -20.76
N ILE A 168 -23.58 1.81 -21.65
CA ILE A 168 -22.69 2.76 -22.33
C ILE A 168 -22.27 3.86 -21.35
N HIS A 169 -20.98 4.16 -21.35
CA HIS A 169 -20.34 5.19 -20.54
C HIS A 169 -19.60 6.19 -21.42
N ALA A 170 -19.94 7.46 -21.28
CA ALA A 170 -19.12 8.52 -21.81
C ALA A 170 -17.85 8.69 -20.97
N ARG A 171 -16.71 8.88 -21.61
CA ARG A 171 -15.41 8.97 -20.94
C ARG A 171 -14.85 10.37 -21.02
N ILE A 172 -14.48 10.93 -19.87
CA ILE A 172 -13.97 12.30 -19.74
C ILE A 172 -12.62 12.25 -19.04
N ALA A 173 -11.59 12.83 -19.65
CA ALA A 173 -10.25 12.87 -19.10
C ALA A 173 -9.83 14.30 -18.74
N THR A 174 -9.23 14.47 -17.56
CA THR A 174 -8.51 15.68 -17.14
C THR A 174 -7.53 15.33 -16.01
N THR A 175 -6.79 16.30 -15.49
CA THR A 175 -5.95 16.17 -14.31
C THR A 175 -6.57 16.97 -13.17
N VAL A 176 -6.94 16.31 -12.07
CA VAL A 176 -7.48 16.98 -10.87
C VAL A 176 -6.49 16.84 -9.75
N ASP A 177 -6.10 17.97 -9.18
CA ASP A 177 -5.16 18.01 -8.05
C ASP A 177 -3.90 17.16 -8.31
N GLY A 178 -3.34 17.26 -9.52
CA GLY A 178 -2.18 16.48 -9.96
C GLY A 178 -2.43 15.02 -10.34
N PHE A 179 -3.64 14.48 -10.17
CA PHE A 179 -4.00 13.12 -10.58
C PHE A 179 -4.55 13.10 -12.01
N PRO A 180 -3.86 12.47 -12.98
CA PRO A 180 -4.46 12.19 -14.29
C PRO A 180 -5.63 11.21 -14.10
N ALA A 181 -6.83 11.66 -14.45
CA ALA A 181 -8.07 10.95 -14.14
C ALA A 181 -8.99 10.83 -15.36
N ILE A 182 -9.76 9.74 -15.38
CA ILE A 182 -10.79 9.45 -16.37
C ILE A 182 -12.09 9.13 -15.64
N TRP A 183 -13.11 9.96 -15.84
CA TRP A 183 -14.47 9.71 -15.38
C TRP A 183 -15.26 8.93 -16.41
N PHE A 184 -16.06 8.00 -15.93
CA PHE A 184 -16.98 7.17 -16.70
C PHE A 184 -18.41 7.54 -16.31
N MET A 185 -19.08 8.29 -17.19
CA MET A 185 -20.42 8.83 -16.96
C MET A 185 -21.44 7.92 -17.64
N ARG A 186 -22.42 7.39 -16.89
CA ARG A 186 -23.48 6.55 -17.47
C ARG A 186 -24.28 7.35 -18.51
N SER A 187 -24.47 6.80 -19.69
CA SER A 187 -25.25 7.47 -20.74
C SER A 187 -26.73 7.66 -20.35
N THR A 188 -27.28 6.72 -19.57
CA THR A 188 -28.68 6.65 -19.17
C THR A 188 -29.09 7.84 -18.30
N ASP A 189 -28.47 8.01 -17.13
CA ASP A 189 -28.82 9.05 -16.16
C ASP A 189 -27.84 10.24 -16.14
N GLY A 190 -26.66 10.08 -16.74
CA GLY A 190 -25.60 11.07 -16.75
C GLY A 190 -24.75 11.10 -15.48
N LEU A 191 -24.99 10.20 -14.51
CA LEU A 191 -24.24 10.17 -13.26
C LEU A 191 -22.88 9.47 -13.44
N PRO A 192 -21.85 9.86 -12.65
CA PRO A 192 -20.57 9.17 -12.66
C PRO A 192 -20.75 7.75 -12.11
N ALA A 193 -20.37 6.74 -12.87
CA ALA A 193 -20.29 5.35 -12.40
C ALA A 193 -18.95 5.09 -11.72
N MET A 194 -17.86 5.62 -12.28
CA MET A 194 -16.51 5.34 -11.83
C MET A 194 -15.55 6.47 -12.23
N VAL A 195 -14.53 6.69 -11.42
CA VAL A 195 -13.32 7.43 -11.80
C VAL A 195 -12.11 6.50 -11.71
N ARG A 196 -11.24 6.59 -12.71
CA ARG A 196 -9.96 5.88 -12.77
C ARG A 196 -8.82 6.88 -12.80
N PHE A 197 -7.81 6.68 -11.98
CA PHE A 197 -6.63 7.55 -11.90
C PHE A 197 -5.41 6.74 -11.47
N VAL A 198 -4.26 7.39 -11.42
CA VAL A 198 -3.01 6.79 -10.95
C VAL A 198 -2.57 7.49 -9.67
N ALA A 199 -2.23 6.72 -8.64
CA ALA A 199 -1.74 7.21 -7.36
C ALA A 199 -0.40 6.56 -7.00
N ASP A 200 0.51 7.34 -6.42
CA ASP A 200 1.74 6.84 -5.82
C ASP A 200 1.52 6.53 -4.34
N GLU A 201 1.58 5.25 -4.01
CA GLU A 201 1.35 4.75 -2.66
C GLU A 201 2.65 4.34 -1.96
N THR A 202 3.80 4.83 -2.43
CA THR A 202 5.12 4.49 -1.88
C THR A 202 5.25 4.82 -0.39
N ASN A 203 4.46 5.76 0.13
CA ASN A 203 4.47 6.12 1.54
C ASN A 203 3.66 5.18 2.43
N ASP A 204 2.65 4.48 1.91
CA ASP A 204 1.73 3.66 2.71
C ASP A 204 2.27 2.25 2.95
N PHE A 205 2.22 1.76 4.19
CA PHE A 205 2.76 0.45 4.54
C PHE A 205 2.09 -0.73 3.81
N GLY A 206 0.78 -0.66 3.60
CA GLY A 206 0.00 -1.71 2.95
C GLY A 206 0.10 -1.69 1.43
N LEU A 207 0.41 -0.53 0.83
CA LEU A 207 0.36 -0.30 -0.61
C LEU A 207 1.71 0.03 -1.26
N ALA A 208 2.75 0.38 -0.49
CA ALA A 208 4.11 0.64 -0.97
C ALA A 208 4.73 -0.47 -1.86
N PRO A 209 4.44 -1.77 -1.69
CA PRO A 209 4.93 -2.79 -2.62
C PRO A 209 4.53 -2.51 -4.06
N TRP A 210 3.35 -1.93 -4.26
CA TRP A 210 2.78 -1.63 -5.58
C TRP A 210 3.30 -0.31 -6.13
N GLY A 211 3.68 0.65 -5.27
CA GLY A 211 4.19 1.96 -5.67
C GLY A 211 3.13 2.77 -6.42
N GLU A 212 3.49 3.29 -7.59
CA GLU A 212 2.54 3.91 -8.51
C GLU A 212 1.59 2.85 -9.11
N GLN A 213 0.29 3.04 -8.93
CA GLN A 213 -0.72 2.09 -9.33
C GLN A 213 -2.02 2.74 -9.81
N GLU A 214 -2.72 2.05 -10.72
CA GLU A 214 -4.06 2.42 -11.13
C GLU A 214 -5.05 2.17 -9.98
N VAL A 215 -5.91 3.16 -9.76
CA VAL A 215 -6.99 3.16 -8.78
C VAL A 215 -8.30 3.39 -9.52
N GLU A 216 -9.34 2.65 -9.13
CA GLU A 216 -10.71 2.89 -9.55
C GLU A 216 -11.57 3.15 -8.32
N ILE A 217 -12.39 4.20 -8.35
CA ILE A 217 -13.45 4.44 -7.36
C ILE A 217 -14.78 4.36 -8.09
N TRP A 218 -15.59 3.36 -7.74
CA TRP A 218 -16.93 3.15 -8.26
C TRP A 218 -17.97 3.76 -7.33
N TYR A 219 -18.93 4.48 -7.89
CA TYR A 219 -19.97 5.21 -7.15
C TYR A 219 -21.33 4.56 -7.37
N SER A 220 -21.92 4.03 -6.31
CA SER A 220 -23.19 3.30 -6.36
C SER A 220 -24.13 3.69 -5.22
N ALA A 221 -25.35 3.12 -5.24
CA ALA A 221 -26.42 3.46 -4.29
C ALA A 221 -26.71 4.97 -4.22
N TRP A 222 -26.92 5.59 -5.39
CA TRP A 222 -27.27 7.00 -5.51
C TRP A 222 -28.63 7.27 -4.87
N GLY A 223 -28.67 8.21 -3.93
CA GLY A 223 -29.89 8.60 -3.24
C GLY A 223 -29.83 10.04 -2.75
N ARG A 224 -30.99 10.61 -2.41
CA ARG A 224 -31.04 11.96 -1.85
C ARG A 224 -30.59 11.93 -0.38
N VAL A 225 -29.71 12.85 0.00
CA VAL A 225 -29.18 12.98 1.37
C VAL A 225 -29.58 14.28 2.06
N ALA A 226 -30.04 15.26 1.27
CA ALA A 226 -30.67 16.49 1.70
C ALA A 226 -31.61 16.95 0.58
N PRO A 227 -32.51 17.93 0.81
CA PRO A 227 -33.32 18.51 -0.25
C PRO A 227 -32.45 18.92 -1.44
N GLY A 228 -32.69 18.30 -2.60
CA GLY A 228 -31.96 18.61 -3.83
C GLY A 228 -30.56 17.99 -3.98
N ILE A 229 -29.95 17.36 -2.97
CA ILE A 229 -28.60 16.79 -3.11
C ILE A 229 -28.64 15.28 -3.34
N LEU A 230 -28.18 14.81 -4.50
CA LEU A 230 -28.00 13.40 -4.82
C LEU A 230 -26.56 12.98 -4.53
N TYR A 231 -26.39 11.87 -3.82
CA TYR A 231 -25.08 11.41 -3.35
C TYR A 231 -24.97 9.88 -3.45
N PRO A 232 -23.80 9.32 -3.83
CA PRO A 232 -23.58 7.88 -3.83
C PRO A 232 -23.30 7.40 -2.40
N ARG A 233 -24.15 6.54 -1.84
CA ARG A 233 -23.95 6.00 -0.49
C ARG A 233 -22.91 4.89 -0.42
N GLN A 234 -22.45 4.36 -1.56
CA GLN A 234 -21.41 3.33 -1.61
C GLN A 234 -20.28 3.74 -2.56
N ARG A 235 -19.05 3.49 -2.10
CA ARG A 235 -17.82 3.61 -2.86
C ARG A 235 -17.08 2.28 -2.84
N ASP A 236 -16.86 1.69 -4.01
CA ASP A 236 -15.99 0.52 -4.16
C ASP A 236 -14.65 0.96 -4.75
N VAL A 237 -13.58 0.79 -3.98
CA VAL A 237 -12.22 1.14 -4.39
C VAL A 237 -11.52 -0.12 -4.86
N ARG A 238 -10.97 -0.08 -6.07
CA ARG A 238 -10.08 -1.09 -6.62
C ARG A 238 -8.68 -0.52 -6.79
N ARG A 239 -7.68 -1.34 -6.52
CA ARG A 239 -6.27 -1.05 -6.79
C ARG A 239 -5.68 -2.24 -7.53
N VAL A 240 -4.80 -1.98 -8.50
CA VAL A 240 -4.23 -3.01 -9.39
C VAL A 240 -5.27 -3.95 -10.01
N GLY A 241 -6.45 -3.40 -10.34
CA GLY A 241 -7.58 -4.14 -10.90
C GLY A 241 -8.27 -5.11 -9.92
N ARG A 242 -7.98 -5.05 -8.62
CA ARG A 242 -8.56 -5.92 -7.58
C ARG A 242 -9.30 -5.10 -6.50
N PRO A 243 -10.36 -5.62 -5.87
CA PRO A 243 -11.00 -4.96 -4.76
C PRO A 243 -10.02 -4.64 -3.62
N TYR A 244 -10.08 -3.42 -3.12
CA TYR A 244 -9.26 -2.95 -2.00
C TYR A 244 -10.12 -2.61 -0.79
N LYS A 245 -11.14 -1.76 -0.96
CA LYS A 245 -12.10 -1.46 0.10
C LYS A 245 -13.47 -1.15 -0.46
N ARG A 246 -14.51 -1.53 0.28
CA ARG A 246 -15.89 -1.03 0.10
C ARG A 246 -16.23 -0.12 1.26
N MET A 247 -16.65 1.09 0.96
CA MET A 247 -17.11 2.07 1.95
C MET A 247 -18.60 2.31 1.74
N THR A 248 -19.39 2.07 2.78
CA THR A 248 -20.85 2.29 2.78
C THR A 248 -21.22 3.33 3.82
N SER A 249 -21.78 4.45 3.38
CA SER A 249 -22.30 5.50 4.25
C SER A 249 -23.62 5.08 4.90
N LEU A 250 -23.59 4.93 6.22
CA LEU A 250 -24.74 4.65 7.07
C LEU A 250 -25.56 5.92 7.32
N ALA A 251 -24.88 7.04 7.53
CA ALA A 251 -25.48 8.36 7.70
C ALA A 251 -24.62 9.42 7.01
N ILE A 252 -25.26 10.48 6.51
CA ILE A 252 -24.60 11.62 5.86
C ILE A 252 -25.25 12.90 6.40
N THR A 253 -24.42 13.86 6.81
CA THR A 253 -24.85 15.19 7.25
C THR A 253 -24.04 16.24 6.50
N ILE A 254 -24.74 17.04 5.69
CA ILE A 254 -24.17 18.18 4.97
C ILE A 254 -24.07 19.37 5.91
N ASN A 255 -22.97 20.11 5.82
CA ASN A 255 -22.69 21.28 6.65
C ASN A 255 -22.83 20.94 8.15
N ALA A 256 -22.34 19.75 8.51
CA ALA A 256 -22.38 19.27 9.88
C ALA A 256 -21.61 20.23 10.78
N PRO A 257 -22.19 20.63 11.93
CA PRO A 257 -21.47 21.44 12.89
C PRO A 257 -20.30 20.64 13.45
N ALA A 258 -19.16 21.31 13.62
CA ALA A 258 -17.96 20.76 14.24
C ALA A 258 -17.50 21.76 15.30
N PRO A 259 -17.11 21.31 16.51
CA PRO A 259 -16.38 22.15 17.46
C PRO A 259 -15.21 22.88 16.80
N ALA A 260 -14.94 24.13 17.18
CA ALA A 260 -13.91 24.97 16.54
C ALA A 260 -12.50 24.34 16.57
N ASP A 261 -12.23 23.49 17.56
CA ASP A 261 -10.99 22.77 17.76
C ASP A 261 -11.00 21.36 17.15
N SER A 262 -12.03 20.98 16.39
CA SER A 262 -12.16 19.63 15.80
C SER A 262 -10.98 19.24 14.90
N PHE A 263 -10.33 20.22 14.30
CA PHE A 263 -9.17 20.03 13.44
C PHE A 263 -7.88 20.61 14.05
N ALA A 264 -7.87 20.90 15.35
CA ALA A 264 -6.71 21.43 16.05
C ALA A 264 -5.56 20.41 16.06
N ILE A 265 -4.38 20.85 15.62
CA ILE A 265 -3.11 20.15 15.77
C ILE A 265 -2.16 21.13 16.44
N ALA A 266 -1.59 20.77 17.58
CA ALA A 266 -0.65 21.61 18.30
C ALA A 266 0.64 21.84 17.49
N ASP A 267 1.24 23.03 17.60
CA ASP A 267 2.45 23.39 16.85
C ASP A 267 3.61 22.42 17.11
N SER A 268 3.73 21.90 18.34
CA SER A 268 4.73 20.87 18.67
C SER A 268 4.55 19.57 17.89
N VAL A 269 3.32 19.22 17.51
CA VAL A 269 3.01 18.07 16.65
C VAL A 269 3.35 18.40 15.20
N VAL A 270 3.00 19.62 14.74
CA VAL A 270 3.35 20.11 13.40
C VAL A 270 4.86 20.08 13.19
N GLN A 271 5.64 20.64 14.11
CA GLN A 271 7.10 20.66 14.01
C GLN A 271 7.69 19.24 13.97
N ARG A 272 7.21 18.32 14.82
CA ARG A 272 7.65 16.92 14.78
C ARG A 272 7.29 16.24 13.46
N PHE A 273 6.08 16.46 12.94
CA PHE A 273 5.67 15.93 11.63
C PHE A 273 6.62 16.36 10.53
N LEU A 274 6.93 17.66 10.46
CA LEU A 274 7.80 18.23 9.44
C LEU A 274 9.24 17.70 9.52
N LEU A 275 9.71 17.37 10.73
CA LEU A 275 11.05 16.85 10.98
C LEU A 275 11.19 15.35 10.69
N SER A 276 10.20 14.52 11.05
CA SER A 276 10.39 13.04 11.07
C SER A 276 9.34 12.22 10.33
N GLU A 277 8.15 12.75 10.08
CA GLU A 277 7.02 11.93 9.57
C GLU A 277 6.77 12.06 8.07
N ARG A 278 7.61 12.83 7.38
CA ARG A 278 7.66 12.95 5.91
C ARG A 278 8.34 11.78 5.19
N ARG A 279 8.83 10.80 5.96
CA ARG A 279 9.41 9.57 5.42
C ARG A 279 8.31 8.54 5.15
N PRO A 280 8.49 7.65 4.17
CA PRO A 280 7.59 6.52 3.95
C PRO A 280 7.42 5.66 5.22
N MET A 281 6.24 5.06 5.43
CA MET A 281 5.97 4.22 6.60
C MET A 281 6.91 3.01 6.73
N TRP A 282 7.43 2.50 5.60
CA TRP A 282 8.38 1.38 5.60
C TRP A 282 9.81 1.79 5.98
N ALA A 283 10.12 3.09 6.06
CA ALA A 283 11.44 3.62 6.42
C ALA A 283 11.64 3.62 7.94
N VAL A 284 11.38 2.47 8.57
CA VAL A 284 11.49 2.29 10.01
C VAL A 284 12.96 2.18 10.45
N PRO A 285 13.32 2.73 11.62
CA PRO A 285 14.65 2.55 12.18
C PRO A 285 14.94 1.07 12.48
N LEU A 286 16.21 0.69 12.34
CA LEU A 286 16.70 -0.67 12.59
C LEU A 286 17.30 -0.82 14.01
N ASP A 287 17.08 0.14 14.91
CA ASP A 287 17.75 0.23 16.21
C ASP A 287 17.44 -0.94 17.15
N SER A 288 16.27 -1.57 16.97
CA SER A 288 15.87 -2.78 17.71
C SER A 288 16.32 -4.09 17.08
N THR A 289 16.93 -4.03 15.88
CA THR A 289 17.41 -5.21 15.14
C THR A 289 18.63 -5.79 15.84
N LYS A 290 18.63 -7.10 16.07
CA LYS A 290 19.72 -7.82 16.72
C LYS A 290 20.23 -8.96 15.86
N ILE A 291 21.51 -9.25 15.99
CA ILE A 291 22.13 -10.47 15.46
C ILE A 291 22.18 -11.50 16.58
N GLU A 292 21.69 -12.70 16.31
CA GLU A 292 21.67 -13.83 17.24
C GLU A 292 22.62 -14.93 16.73
N GLY A 293 23.57 -15.34 17.58
CA GLY A 293 24.50 -16.44 17.30
C GLY A 293 25.28 -16.30 15.99
N ASP A 294 25.63 -15.07 15.61
CA ASP A 294 26.34 -14.67 14.38
C ASP A 294 25.70 -15.02 13.03
N ALA A 295 24.53 -15.66 13.05
CA ALA A 295 23.91 -16.23 11.87
C ALA A 295 22.48 -15.77 11.62
N PHE A 296 21.79 -15.18 12.60
CA PHE A 296 20.40 -14.77 12.45
C PHE A 296 20.27 -13.28 12.71
N ALA A 297 19.47 -12.59 11.90
CA ALA A 297 19.04 -11.23 12.17
C ALA A 297 17.50 -11.17 12.14
N SER A 298 16.92 -10.72 13.24
CA SER A 298 15.47 -10.55 13.38
C SER A 298 15.12 -9.07 13.18
N PHE A 299 14.23 -8.78 12.24
CA PHE A 299 13.82 -7.41 11.94
C PHE A 299 12.52 -7.04 12.66
N SER A 300 12.30 -5.74 12.81
CA SER A 300 10.99 -5.21 13.18
C SER A 300 9.93 -5.71 12.19
N PRO A 301 8.74 -6.16 12.66
CA PRO A 301 7.63 -6.54 11.77
C PRO A 301 7.24 -5.44 10.78
N TRP A 302 7.51 -4.18 11.13
CA TRP A 302 7.27 -2.99 10.32
C TRP A 302 8.27 -2.79 9.17
N ILE A 303 9.24 -3.68 8.97
CA ILE A 303 10.07 -3.71 7.75
C ILE A 303 9.40 -4.56 6.67
N GLY A 304 8.54 -5.50 7.07
CA GLY A 304 7.94 -6.52 6.22
C GLY A 304 8.86 -7.70 5.92
N ALA A 305 10.15 -7.63 6.25
CA ALA A 305 11.07 -8.77 6.19
C ALA A 305 10.91 -9.63 7.45
N ALA A 306 10.88 -10.95 7.30
CA ALA A 306 10.78 -11.87 8.44
C ALA A 306 12.11 -11.95 9.20
N GLY A 307 13.24 -11.87 8.49
CA GLY A 307 14.57 -11.93 9.06
C GLY A 307 15.64 -12.13 7.98
N ALA A 308 16.89 -12.29 8.40
CA ALA A 308 17.98 -12.71 7.53
C ALA A 308 18.81 -13.83 8.17
N LEU A 309 19.26 -14.77 7.34
CA LEU A 309 20.11 -15.89 7.74
C LEU A 309 21.47 -15.78 7.05
N LYS A 310 22.55 -15.97 7.80
CA LYS A 310 23.91 -16.02 7.26
C LYS A 310 24.22 -17.43 6.77
N VAL A 311 24.42 -17.60 5.47
CA VAL A 311 24.71 -18.86 4.79
C VAL A 311 25.99 -18.70 3.99
N GLY A 312 26.97 -19.57 4.23
CA GLY A 312 28.24 -19.56 3.48
C GLY A 312 28.98 -18.23 3.53
N GLY A 313 28.90 -17.53 4.67
CA GLY A 313 29.51 -16.23 4.90
C GLY A 313 28.71 -15.01 4.39
N LYS A 314 27.54 -15.20 3.76
CA LYS A 314 26.72 -14.12 3.21
C LYS A 314 25.29 -14.13 3.76
N TRP A 315 24.58 -13.01 3.74
CA TRP A 315 23.21 -12.94 4.22
C TRP A 315 22.19 -13.31 3.15
N VAL A 316 21.16 -14.03 3.55
CA VAL A 316 19.96 -14.32 2.76
C VAL A 316 18.78 -13.66 3.47
N LEU A 317 18.11 -12.73 2.78
CA LEU A 317 16.92 -12.05 3.33
C LEU A 317 15.68 -12.92 3.10
N ILE A 318 14.91 -13.17 4.15
CA ILE A 318 13.70 -14.00 4.14
C ILE A 318 12.48 -13.11 4.32
N GLU A 319 11.58 -13.17 3.34
CA GLU A 319 10.58 -12.14 3.02
C GLU A 319 11.29 -10.81 2.74
N THR A 320 11.12 -10.26 1.54
CA THR A 320 12.09 -9.27 1.03
C THR A 320 11.92 -7.85 1.60
N GLY A 321 10.94 -7.61 2.47
CA GLY A 321 10.58 -6.28 2.97
C GLY A 321 9.45 -5.64 2.18
N GLN A 322 8.77 -4.66 2.77
CA GLN A 322 7.60 -3.97 2.16
C GLN A 322 7.93 -3.21 0.87
N ALA A 323 9.15 -2.73 0.72
CA ALA A 323 9.55 -1.89 -0.41
C ALA A 323 11.01 -2.12 -0.78
N ALA A 324 11.40 -1.70 -1.98
CA ALA A 324 12.79 -1.75 -2.44
C ALA A 324 13.74 -1.05 -1.46
N GLY A 325 13.34 0.12 -0.94
CA GLY A 325 14.13 0.85 0.06
C GLY A 325 14.25 0.11 1.40
N ALA A 326 13.22 -0.62 1.83
CA ALA A 326 13.28 -1.43 3.04
C ALA A 326 14.30 -2.58 2.91
N ALA A 327 14.31 -3.27 1.76
CA ALA A 327 15.29 -4.31 1.45
C ALA A 327 16.72 -3.76 1.44
N ARG A 328 16.93 -2.61 0.79
CA ARG A 328 18.22 -1.91 0.76
C ARG A 328 18.69 -1.54 2.16
N ASN A 329 17.83 -0.92 2.97
CA ASN A 329 18.18 -0.52 4.34
C ASN A 329 18.60 -1.72 5.20
N ALA A 330 17.87 -2.84 5.10
CA ALA A 330 18.23 -4.08 5.79
C ALA A 330 19.59 -4.63 5.31
N ALA A 331 19.81 -4.66 3.99
CA ALA A 331 21.07 -5.15 3.40
C ALA A 331 22.28 -4.31 3.82
N GLU A 332 22.16 -2.99 3.77
CA GLU A 332 23.21 -2.08 4.19
C GLU A 332 23.49 -2.16 5.70
N TRP A 333 22.45 -2.29 6.52
CA TRP A 333 22.62 -2.47 7.96
C TRP A 333 23.39 -3.75 8.28
N LEU A 334 23.04 -4.86 7.63
CA LEU A 334 23.76 -6.14 7.79
C LEU A 334 25.22 -6.02 7.36
N ALA A 335 25.48 -5.38 6.21
CA ALA A 335 26.84 -5.16 5.72
C ALA A 335 27.67 -4.29 6.66
N ARG A 336 27.12 -3.16 7.13
CA ARG A 336 27.81 -2.28 8.10
C ARG A 336 28.07 -2.98 9.42
N ARG A 337 27.14 -3.80 9.91
CA ARG A 337 27.25 -4.43 11.23
C ARG A 337 28.17 -5.66 11.24
N THR A 338 28.31 -6.35 10.10
CA THR A 338 28.96 -7.67 10.06
C THR A 338 30.05 -7.83 9.01
N GLY A 339 30.22 -6.84 8.13
CA GLY A 339 31.10 -6.92 6.96
C GLY A 339 30.60 -7.86 5.85
N ALA A 340 29.51 -8.60 6.06
CA ALA A 340 28.98 -9.56 5.10
C ALA A 340 27.83 -8.95 4.27
N PRO A 341 27.83 -9.08 2.94
CA PRO A 341 26.75 -8.57 2.10
C PRO A 341 25.53 -9.51 2.08
N VAL A 342 24.38 -8.97 1.67
CA VAL A 342 23.23 -9.77 1.24
C VAL A 342 23.52 -10.34 -0.16
N ALA A 343 23.31 -11.64 -0.33
CA ALA A 343 23.61 -12.36 -1.57
C ALA A 343 22.37 -12.93 -2.27
N ALA A 344 21.25 -13.06 -1.56
CA ALA A 344 20.01 -13.55 -2.13
C ALA A 344 18.79 -13.11 -1.31
N GLY A 345 17.63 -13.09 -1.95
CA GLY A 345 16.33 -12.88 -1.32
C GLY A 345 15.42 -14.09 -1.51
N ILE A 346 14.56 -14.34 -0.54
CA ILE A 346 13.51 -15.36 -0.62
C ILE A 346 12.17 -14.71 -0.33
N ALA A 347 11.24 -14.79 -1.28
CA ALA A 347 9.83 -14.43 -1.07
C ALA A 347 9.01 -15.71 -0.99
N ALA A 348 8.76 -16.20 0.22
CA ALA A 348 8.27 -17.55 0.46
C ALA A 348 6.73 -17.66 0.48
N ARG A 349 6.02 -16.53 0.33
CA ARG A 349 4.56 -16.50 0.19
C ARG A 349 4.03 -15.26 -0.51
N THR A 350 2.74 -15.29 -0.85
CA THR A 350 1.98 -14.11 -1.25
C THR A 350 1.78 -13.20 -0.03
N SER A 351 2.50 -12.07 0.00
CA SER A 351 2.45 -11.10 1.09
C SER A 351 2.88 -9.72 0.61
N THR A 352 2.27 -8.67 1.16
CA THR A 352 2.74 -7.30 0.96
C THR A 352 4.14 -7.06 1.51
N GLY A 353 4.60 -7.86 2.48
CA GLY A 353 6.00 -7.85 2.95
C GLY A 353 7.05 -8.26 1.92
N ASN A 354 6.69 -8.43 0.64
CA ASN A 354 7.60 -8.80 -0.45
C ASN A 354 7.81 -7.74 -1.54
N GLY A 355 7.47 -6.47 -1.30
CA GLY A 355 7.78 -5.37 -2.23
C GLY A 355 9.28 -5.15 -2.47
N GLY A 356 10.13 -5.56 -1.54
CA GLY A 356 11.59 -5.54 -1.67
C GLY A 356 12.16 -6.43 -2.78
N ALA A 357 11.35 -7.33 -3.36
CA ALA A 357 11.69 -8.11 -4.54
C ALA A 357 12.19 -7.24 -5.69
N ARG A 358 11.67 -6.00 -5.82
CA ARG A 358 12.12 -5.03 -6.82
C ARG A 358 13.61 -4.69 -6.67
N TRP A 359 14.10 -4.52 -5.44
CA TRP A 359 15.51 -4.24 -5.16
C TRP A 359 16.42 -5.38 -5.61
N PHE A 360 16.08 -6.63 -5.30
CA PHE A 360 16.88 -7.79 -5.74
C PHE A 360 17.02 -7.86 -7.26
N VAL A 361 15.92 -7.60 -7.98
CA VAL A 361 15.92 -7.64 -9.44
C VAL A 361 16.69 -6.48 -10.06
N ASP A 362 16.56 -5.28 -9.50
CA ASP A 362 17.28 -4.08 -9.94
C ASP A 362 18.79 -4.22 -9.69
N GLU A 363 19.21 -4.73 -8.53
CA GLU A 363 20.61 -4.99 -8.16
C GLU A 363 21.20 -6.29 -8.77
N ARG A 364 20.41 -7.02 -9.57
CA ARG A 364 20.83 -8.30 -10.20
C ARG A 364 21.24 -9.37 -9.18
N LEU A 365 20.63 -9.36 -8.00
CA LEU A 365 20.81 -10.39 -6.98
C LEU A 365 19.80 -11.53 -7.18
N PRO A 366 20.20 -12.79 -6.88
CA PRO A 366 19.28 -13.92 -6.87
C PRO A 366 18.04 -13.67 -6.01
N LEU A 367 16.86 -13.91 -6.60
CA LEU A 367 15.58 -13.88 -5.91
C LEU A 367 14.87 -15.22 -6.12
N TYR A 368 14.68 -15.98 -5.05
CA TYR A 368 13.92 -17.23 -5.06
C TYR A 368 12.50 -16.97 -4.57
N THR A 369 11.51 -17.46 -5.31
CA THR A 369 10.11 -17.15 -5.00
C THR A 369 9.27 -18.41 -4.90
N ALA A 370 8.32 -18.39 -3.97
CA ALA A 370 7.27 -19.37 -3.91
C ALA A 370 6.44 -19.34 -5.21
N ARG A 371 5.98 -20.51 -5.67
CA ARG A 371 5.16 -20.59 -6.89
C ARG A 371 3.88 -19.76 -6.76
N GLY A 372 3.25 -19.77 -5.58
CA GLY A 372 2.01 -19.02 -5.31
C GLY A 372 2.20 -17.50 -5.34
N ALA A 373 3.40 -17.00 -5.04
CA ALA A 373 3.71 -15.57 -5.02
C ALA A 373 4.05 -15.00 -6.41
N THR A 374 4.28 -15.86 -7.41
CA THR A 374 4.90 -15.48 -8.69
C THR A 374 4.11 -14.39 -9.43
N ARG A 375 2.78 -14.47 -9.49
CA ARG A 375 1.98 -13.46 -10.22
C ARG A 375 2.02 -12.10 -9.54
N MET A 376 1.80 -12.05 -8.23
CA MET A 376 1.85 -10.83 -7.43
C MET A 376 3.23 -10.16 -7.58
N LEU A 377 4.31 -10.92 -7.41
CA LEU A 377 5.66 -10.38 -7.51
C LEU A 377 6.01 -9.94 -8.94
N ARG A 378 5.51 -10.62 -9.97
CA ARG A 378 5.67 -10.18 -11.36
C ARG A 378 5.01 -8.82 -11.61
N GLN A 379 3.86 -8.55 -10.99
CA GLN A 379 3.21 -7.24 -11.07
C GLN A 379 4.01 -6.16 -10.32
N ILE A 380 4.49 -6.47 -9.10
CA ILE A 380 5.33 -5.58 -8.29
C ILE A 380 6.63 -5.21 -9.02
N VAL A 381 7.33 -6.20 -9.57
CA VAL A 381 8.64 -6.01 -10.22
C VAL A 381 8.48 -5.47 -11.66
N GLY A 382 7.37 -5.80 -12.31
CA GLY A 382 7.15 -5.58 -13.74
C GLY A 382 7.66 -6.74 -14.60
N THR A 383 6.85 -7.13 -15.58
CA THR A 383 7.07 -8.32 -16.42
C THR A 383 8.45 -8.35 -17.10
N ALA A 384 8.92 -7.22 -17.63
CA ALA A 384 10.21 -7.15 -18.32
C ALA A 384 11.41 -7.45 -17.39
N ARG A 385 11.28 -7.11 -16.11
CA ARG A 385 12.32 -7.29 -15.09
C ARG A 385 12.26 -8.66 -14.40
N TRP A 386 11.12 -9.35 -14.48
CA TRP A 386 10.85 -10.62 -13.79
C TRP A 386 11.79 -11.79 -14.17
N SER A 387 12.46 -11.73 -15.33
CA SER A 387 13.33 -12.82 -15.82
C SER A 387 14.48 -13.19 -14.87
N ARG A 388 14.76 -12.36 -13.86
CA ARG A 388 15.80 -12.58 -12.84
C ARG A 388 15.31 -13.28 -11.58
N ALA A 389 13.99 -13.41 -11.39
CA ALA A 389 13.42 -14.18 -10.29
C ALA A 389 13.35 -15.66 -10.67
N THR A 390 13.61 -16.54 -9.69
CA THR A 390 13.54 -17.99 -9.85
C THR A 390 12.36 -18.54 -9.04
N PRO A 391 11.20 -18.80 -9.67
CA PRO A 391 10.13 -19.57 -9.03
C PRO A 391 10.63 -20.97 -8.68
N VAL A 392 10.50 -21.36 -7.42
CA VAL A 392 10.85 -22.70 -6.97
C VAL A 392 9.61 -23.59 -7.11
N THR A 393 9.60 -24.42 -8.15
CA THR A 393 8.49 -25.34 -8.45
C THR A 393 8.77 -26.78 -8.03
N THR A 394 10.04 -27.13 -7.84
CA THR A 394 10.51 -28.41 -7.33
C THR A 394 11.57 -28.19 -6.25
N SER A 395 11.66 -29.11 -5.30
CA SER A 395 12.62 -28.98 -4.22
C SER A 395 14.05 -29.05 -4.74
N ARG A 396 14.93 -28.20 -4.22
CA ARG A 396 16.30 -28.09 -4.72
C ARG A 396 17.27 -27.52 -3.69
N TRP A 397 18.53 -27.90 -3.85
CA TRP A 397 19.65 -27.21 -3.23
C TRP A 397 19.98 -25.92 -3.98
N VAL A 398 20.30 -24.89 -3.22
CA VAL A 398 20.77 -23.60 -3.72
C VAL A 398 22.07 -23.24 -3.00
N ARG A 399 23.13 -23.05 -3.77
CA ARG A 399 24.44 -22.64 -3.29
C ARG A 399 24.42 -21.15 -2.91
N ILE A 400 24.85 -20.81 -1.70
CA ILE A 400 25.06 -19.44 -1.24
C ILE A 400 26.46 -19.35 -0.64
N GLY A 401 27.39 -18.68 -1.32
CA GLY A 401 28.78 -18.59 -0.87
C GLY A 401 29.42 -19.96 -0.68
N SER A 402 29.94 -20.23 0.52
CA SER A 402 30.57 -21.51 0.87
C SER A 402 29.59 -22.58 1.40
N ASP A 403 28.28 -22.30 1.51
CA ASP A 403 27.27 -23.24 2.02
C ASP A 403 26.03 -23.33 1.09
N SER A 404 24.95 -24.02 1.49
CA SER A 404 23.74 -24.20 0.69
C SER A 404 22.45 -24.16 1.53
N LEU A 405 21.36 -23.79 0.87
CA LEU A 405 20.00 -23.91 1.39
C LEU A 405 19.23 -24.98 0.64
N TRP A 406 18.36 -25.70 1.33
CA TRP A 406 17.33 -26.53 0.72
C TRP A 406 16.04 -25.72 0.62
N LEU A 407 15.53 -25.56 -0.59
CA LEU A 407 14.25 -24.90 -0.86
C LEU A 407 13.22 -25.97 -1.22
N GLU A 408 12.06 -25.96 -0.55
CA GLU A 408 11.02 -26.97 -0.73
C GLU A 408 9.65 -26.32 -0.89
N PRO A 409 9.00 -26.46 -2.06
CA PRO A 409 7.61 -26.06 -2.22
C PRO A 409 6.72 -26.79 -1.20
N ILE A 410 5.85 -26.05 -0.54
CA ILE A 410 4.85 -26.59 0.39
C ILE A 410 3.49 -25.98 0.08
N ASP A 411 2.43 -26.71 0.42
CA ASP A 411 1.07 -26.19 0.35
C ASP A 411 0.55 -26.01 1.78
N LEU A 412 0.04 -24.81 2.04
CA LEU A 412 -0.61 -24.43 3.30
C LEU A 412 -2.03 -23.99 2.96
N PRO A 413 -3.05 -24.31 3.80
CA PRO A 413 -4.45 -24.02 3.50
C PRO A 413 -4.72 -22.59 2.99
N ASP A 414 -4.19 -21.55 3.66
CA ASP A 414 -4.37 -20.14 3.25
C ASP A 414 -3.15 -19.52 2.57
N THR A 415 -2.16 -20.35 2.22
CA THR A 415 -0.97 -19.92 1.50
C THR A 415 -0.50 -21.05 0.58
N PRO A 416 -1.33 -21.47 -0.39
CA PRO A 416 -0.96 -22.55 -1.30
C PRO A 416 0.22 -22.13 -2.17
N GLY A 417 1.06 -23.11 -2.50
CA GLY A 417 2.30 -22.88 -3.23
C GLY A 417 3.30 -21.99 -2.52
N ALA A 418 3.32 -22.03 -1.19
CA ALA A 418 4.36 -21.45 -0.34
C ALA A 418 5.71 -22.16 -0.51
N LEU A 419 6.72 -21.64 0.15
CA LEU A 419 8.09 -22.16 0.11
C LEU A 419 8.65 -22.32 1.52
N ALA A 420 9.12 -23.52 1.85
CA ALA A 420 9.95 -23.76 3.01
C ALA A 420 11.44 -23.55 2.66
N VAL A 421 12.20 -23.07 3.63
CA VAL A 421 13.66 -22.86 3.52
C VAL A 421 14.34 -23.61 4.64
N TYR A 422 15.25 -24.51 4.32
CA TYR A 422 16.02 -25.25 5.32
C TYR A 422 17.52 -24.96 5.18
N SER A 423 18.16 -24.69 6.31
CA SER A 423 19.61 -24.54 6.42
C SER A 423 20.21 -25.72 7.20
N PRO A 424 21.03 -26.58 6.56
CA PRO A 424 21.66 -27.70 7.24
C PRO A 424 22.66 -27.25 8.31
N ALA A 425 23.50 -26.26 8.00
CA ALA A 425 24.52 -25.75 8.92
C ALA A 425 23.93 -25.18 10.21
N HIS A 426 22.71 -24.64 10.13
CA HIS A 426 22.00 -24.05 11.27
C HIS A 426 20.89 -24.94 11.82
N ARG A 427 20.66 -26.12 11.23
CA ARG A 427 19.56 -27.03 11.54
C ARG A 427 18.23 -26.28 11.70
N TRP A 428 18.02 -25.31 10.81
CA TRP A 428 16.95 -24.32 10.91
C TRP A 428 15.98 -24.43 9.73
N LEU A 429 14.68 -24.42 10.03
CA LEU A 429 13.59 -24.47 9.06
C LEU A 429 12.72 -23.21 9.11
N TYR A 430 12.59 -22.52 8.00
CA TYR A 430 11.58 -21.49 7.80
C TYR A 430 10.33 -22.04 7.13
N SER A 431 9.17 -21.68 7.66
CA SER A 431 7.88 -21.73 6.98
C SER A 431 7.11 -20.43 7.27
N PRO A 432 6.48 -19.77 6.29
CA PRO A 432 5.91 -18.43 6.47
C PRO A 432 4.93 -18.28 7.63
N VAL A 433 4.20 -19.34 7.96
CA VAL A 433 3.18 -19.37 9.02
C VAL A 433 3.58 -20.26 10.21
N TYR A 434 4.86 -20.61 10.35
CA TYR A 434 5.35 -21.37 11.51
C TYR A 434 4.95 -20.70 12.83
N GLY A 435 4.51 -21.53 13.79
CA GLY A 435 4.00 -21.08 15.10
C GLY A 435 2.53 -20.65 15.11
N ALA A 436 1.84 -20.65 13.97
CA ALA A 436 0.38 -20.47 13.95
C ALA A 436 -0.33 -21.82 14.14
N LEU A 437 -1.12 -21.93 15.21
CA LEU A 437 -1.84 -23.14 15.62
C LEU A 437 -2.63 -23.82 14.48
N PRO A 438 -3.33 -23.10 13.58
CA PRO A 438 -4.09 -23.74 12.50
C PRO A 438 -3.25 -24.54 11.51
N TYR A 439 -1.93 -24.33 11.46
CA TYR A 439 -1.03 -25.00 10.51
C TYR A 439 -0.02 -25.93 11.20
N GLN A 440 -0.25 -26.30 12.46
CA GLN A 440 0.70 -27.10 13.23
C GLN A 440 0.93 -28.47 12.57
N VAL A 441 -0.14 -29.11 12.08
CA VAL A 441 -0.08 -30.45 11.45
C VAL A 441 0.82 -30.44 10.21
N GLU A 442 0.68 -29.42 9.35
CA GLU A 442 1.48 -29.27 8.14
C GLU A 442 2.97 -29.05 8.47
N HIS A 443 3.26 -28.29 9.53
CA HIS A 443 4.65 -28.07 9.98
C HIS A 443 5.26 -29.33 10.60
N ASP A 444 4.51 -30.05 11.44
CA ASP A 444 4.97 -31.30 12.04
C ASP A 444 5.27 -32.34 10.94
N ALA A 445 4.41 -32.43 9.92
CA ALA A 445 4.64 -33.28 8.75
C ALA A 445 5.87 -32.86 7.93
N LEU A 446 6.10 -31.56 7.74
CA LEU A 446 7.29 -31.04 7.07
C LEU A 446 8.57 -31.36 7.85
N ILE A 447 8.58 -31.17 9.16
CA ILE A 447 9.71 -31.50 10.05
C ILE A 447 9.98 -33.01 10.02
N ALA A 448 8.95 -33.83 10.15
CA ALA A 448 9.07 -35.29 10.07
C ALA A 448 9.67 -35.74 8.73
N ARG A 449 9.22 -35.13 7.62
CA ARG A 449 9.75 -35.43 6.28
C ARG A 449 11.22 -35.04 6.12
N LEU A 450 11.66 -33.92 6.69
CA LEU A 450 13.08 -33.54 6.68
C LEU A 450 13.92 -34.50 7.54
N ARG A 451 13.44 -34.86 8.74
CA ARG A 451 14.10 -35.84 9.62
C ARG A 451 14.23 -37.21 8.96
N ALA A 452 13.20 -37.67 8.23
CA ALA A 452 13.23 -38.90 7.46
C ALA A 452 14.28 -38.89 6.32
N ARG A 453 14.71 -37.71 5.87
CA ARG A 453 15.81 -37.53 4.91
C ARG A 453 17.19 -37.39 5.58
N GLY A 454 17.29 -37.61 6.89
CA GLY A 454 18.51 -37.40 7.67
C GLY A 454 18.84 -35.94 7.95
N LEU A 455 17.91 -35.01 7.71
CA LEU A 455 18.09 -33.58 7.96
C LEU A 455 17.55 -33.21 9.34
N ALA A 456 18.45 -32.91 10.26
CA ALA A 456 18.09 -32.51 11.61
C ALA A 456 17.45 -31.11 11.64
N VAL A 457 16.37 -30.96 12.40
CA VAL A 457 15.68 -29.68 12.61
C VAL A 457 15.61 -29.43 14.11
N GLU A 458 16.38 -28.44 14.57
CA GLU A 458 16.48 -28.00 15.97
C GLU A 458 15.86 -26.62 16.17
N TRP A 459 15.85 -25.81 15.12
CA TRP A 459 15.29 -24.47 15.13
C TRP A 459 14.30 -24.31 13.99
N ALA A 460 13.29 -23.49 14.20
CA ALA A 460 12.36 -23.11 13.15
C ALA A 460 11.97 -21.64 13.26
N GLY A 461 11.45 -21.10 12.18
CA GLY A 461 11.05 -19.71 12.08
C GLY A 461 9.87 -19.49 11.15
N GLY A 462 9.16 -18.39 11.39
CA GLY A 462 8.08 -17.89 10.56
C GLY A 462 7.99 -16.37 10.63
N ALA A 463 6.99 -15.77 9.99
CA ALA A 463 6.86 -14.32 9.91
C ALA A 463 6.67 -13.61 11.27
N ARG A 464 6.30 -14.35 12.33
CA ARG A 464 6.09 -13.81 13.69
C ARG A 464 7.24 -14.08 14.66
N GLY A 465 8.22 -14.88 14.26
CA GLY A 465 9.35 -15.28 15.09
C GLY A 465 10.36 -16.01 14.22
N PHE A 466 11.53 -15.41 14.02
CA PHE A 466 12.48 -15.89 13.02
C PHE A 466 13.30 -17.10 13.49
N ARG A 467 13.44 -17.27 14.81
CA ARG A 467 14.17 -18.38 15.41
C ARG A 467 13.52 -18.83 16.70
N THR A 468 13.07 -20.08 16.74
CA THR A 468 12.40 -20.70 17.88
C THR A 468 12.86 -22.15 18.00
N PRO A 469 13.17 -22.67 19.20
CA PRO A 469 13.50 -24.07 19.37
C PRO A 469 12.36 -24.98 18.90
N VAL A 470 12.69 -26.06 18.19
CA VAL A 470 11.76 -27.13 17.85
C VAL A 470 11.81 -28.18 18.96
N PRO A 471 10.66 -28.57 19.54
CA PRO A 471 10.63 -29.65 20.52
C PRO A 471 11.24 -30.95 19.96
N PRO A 472 11.89 -31.77 20.81
CA PRO A 472 12.32 -33.10 20.41
C PRO A 472 11.11 -33.91 19.92
N PRO A 473 11.30 -34.83 18.95
CA PRO A 473 10.24 -35.73 18.53
C PRO A 473 9.68 -36.48 19.76
N ARG A 474 8.36 -36.51 19.89
CA ARG A 474 7.67 -37.32 20.91
C ARG A 474 7.66 -38.79 20.52
#